data_AF-A0A376P614-F1
#
_entry.id   AF-A0A376P614-F1
#
_cell.length_a   1.000
_cell.length_b   1.000
_cell.length_c   1.000
_cell.angle_alpha   90.00
_cell.angle_beta   90.00
_cell.angle_gamma   90.00
#
_symmetry.space_group_name_H-M   'P 1'
#
loop_
_entity.id
_entity.type
_entity.pdbx_description
1 polymer ?
#
loop_
_entity_poly.entity_id
_entity_poly.type
_entity_poly.pdbx_seq_one_letter_code
_entity_poly.pdbx_strand_id
1 'polypeptide(L)'
;MTESVAEAVHQRTGNMPARLLVMNGKSLATTADAALKPEDLQHLPSLMAKPQAVLWDRENHQLLYVVATRDGMARIVVRTSQTVGRQNDRADVLVSVSRVSAQSLEAAIADGMIDILEGHVEVNK
;
A
#
# COMPACT_ATOMS: atom_id res chain seq x y z
N MET A 1 7.58 6.95 2.39
CA MET A 1 7.26 6.41 3.73
C MET A 1 7.77 7.39 4.77
N THR A 2 6.95 7.70 5.78
CA THR A 2 7.30 8.56 6.92
C THR A 2 7.98 7.75 8.03
N GLU A 3 8.60 8.44 8.99
CA GLU A 3 9.25 7.78 10.12
C GLU A 3 8.26 7.09 11.08
N SER A 4 7.09 7.69 11.29
CA SER A 4 6.03 7.14 12.13
C SER A 4 5.48 5.81 11.62
N VAL A 5 5.28 5.68 10.31
CA VAL A 5 4.91 4.39 9.68
C VAL A 5 6.01 3.35 9.87
N ALA A 6 7.27 3.75 9.68
CA ALA A 6 8.39 2.84 9.80
C ALA A 6 8.54 2.29 11.23
N GLU A 7 8.34 3.14 12.24
CA GLU A 7 8.36 2.76 13.64
C GLU A 7 7.18 1.85 14.00
N ALA A 8 5.96 2.18 13.55
CA ALA A 8 4.78 1.36 13.81
C ALA A 8 4.93 -0.07 13.25
N VAL A 9 5.54 -0.20 12.08
CA VAL A 9 5.83 -1.50 11.46
C VAL A 9 6.95 -2.24 12.18
N HIS A 10 7.99 -1.52 12.62
CA HIS A 10 9.07 -2.10 13.41
C HIS A 10 8.57 -2.65 14.74
N GLN A 11 7.70 -1.92 15.43
CA GLN A 11 7.08 -2.36 16.70
C GLN A 11 6.25 -3.65 16.51
N ARG A 12 5.66 -3.86 15.33
CA ARG A 12 4.79 -5.02 15.05
C ARG A 12 5.56 -6.25 14.54
N THR A 13 6.57 -6.02 13.72
CA THR A 13 7.28 -7.10 13.00
C THR A 13 8.68 -7.37 13.54
N GLY A 14 9.21 -6.48 14.39
CA GLY A 14 10.63 -6.46 14.78
C GLY A 14 11.57 -6.02 13.65
N ASN A 15 11.05 -5.76 12.45
CA ASN A 15 11.83 -5.42 11.26
C ASN A 15 11.53 -4.00 10.80
N MET A 16 12.59 -3.24 10.52
CA MET A 16 12.44 -1.88 10.01
C MET A 16 12.09 -1.95 8.52
N PRO A 17 10.91 -1.46 8.09
CA PRO A 17 10.54 -1.49 6.69
C PRO A 17 11.52 -0.68 5.86
N ALA A 18 11.62 -1.05 4.60
CA ALA A 18 12.49 -0.37 3.66
C ALA A 18 11.99 1.03 3.32
N ARG A 19 12.91 2.01 3.30
CA ARG A 19 12.58 3.39 2.90
C ARG A 19 12.41 3.55 1.38
N LEU A 20 12.80 2.55 0.62
CA LEU A 20 12.73 2.53 -0.84
C LEU A 20 11.79 1.43 -1.30
N LEU A 21 10.81 1.80 -2.12
CA LEU A 21 9.93 0.87 -2.81
C LEU A 21 10.45 0.69 -4.23
N VAL A 22 10.85 -0.54 -4.58
CA VAL A 22 11.31 -0.85 -5.93
C VAL A 22 10.13 -1.35 -6.74
N MET A 23 9.64 -0.51 -7.64
CA MET A 23 8.65 -0.89 -8.65
C MET A 23 9.36 -1.05 -10.00
N ASN A 24 9.55 -2.28 -10.46
CA ASN A 24 9.95 -2.51 -11.85
C ASN A 24 8.69 -2.67 -12.73
N GLY A 25 8.72 -2.15 -13.95
CA GLY A 25 7.54 -2.12 -14.83
C GLY A 25 7.00 -3.52 -15.20
N LYS A 26 7.85 -4.54 -15.16
CA LYS A 26 7.47 -5.94 -15.42
C LYS A 26 6.67 -6.53 -14.26
N SER A 27 7.11 -6.30 -13.02
CA SER A 27 6.42 -6.70 -11.79
C SER A 27 5.07 -6.00 -11.70
N LEU A 28 5.02 -4.69 -11.96
CA LEU A 28 3.77 -3.94 -11.96
C LEU A 28 2.74 -4.53 -12.93
N ALA A 29 3.14 -4.88 -14.15
CA ALA A 29 2.25 -5.48 -15.15
C ALA A 29 1.74 -6.89 -14.75
N THR A 30 2.54 -7.67 -14.02
CA THR A 30 2.15 -9.02 -13.55
C THR A 30 1.33 -9.00 -12.26
N THR A 31 1.46 -7.97 -11.43
CA THR A 31 0.85 -7.89 -10.10
C THR A 31 -0.34 -6.93 -10.04
N ALA A 32 -0.65 -6.27 -11.16
CA ALA A 32 -1.80 -5.41 -11.32
C ALA A 32 -3.07 -6.24 -11.54
N ASP A 33 -4.07 -6.00 -10.71
CA ASP A 33 -5.42 -6.46 -10.91
C ASP A 33 -5.98 -5.99 -12.26
N ALA A 34 -6.75 -6.85 -12.94
CA ALA A 34 -7.41 -6.55 -14.21
C ALA A 34 -8.39 -5.36 -14.10
N ALA A 35 -8.87 -5.05 -12.89
CA ALA A 35 -9.71 -3.89 -12.63
C ALA A 35 -8.96 -2.54 -12.64
N LEU A 36 -7.63 -2.53 -12.72
CA LEU A 36 -6.84 -1.30 -12.80
C LEU A 36 -6.88 -0.72 -14.21
N LYS A 37 -7.13 0.59 -14.29
CA LYS A 37 -7.06 1.29 -15.57
C LYS A 37 -5.59 1.58 -15.90
N PRO A 38 -5.20 1.60 -17.19
CA PRO A 38 -3.84 1.97 -17.59
C PRO A 38 -3.41 3.36 -17.08
N GLU A 39 -4.34 4.30 -17.01
CA GLU A 39 -4.13 5.64 -16.44
C GLU A 39 -3.76 5.59 -14.95
N ASP A 40 -4.38 4.71 -14.17
CA ASP A 40 -4.08 4.52 -12.74
C ASP A 40 -2.63 4.02 -12.56
N LEU A 41 -2.19 3.09 -13.41
CA LEU A 41 -0.83 2.54 -13.37
C LEU A 41 0.24 3.57 -13.76
N GLN A 42 -0.04 4.43 -14.75
CA GLN A 42 0.90 5.47 -15.18
C GLN A 42 1.13 6.53 -14.10
N HIS A 43 0.09 6.86 -13.33
CA HIS A 43 0.17 7.85 -12.26
C HIS A 43 0.58 7.27 -10.91
N LEU A 44 0.57 5.93 -10.78
CA LEU A 44 0.87 5.25 -9.53
C LEU A 44 2.18 5.69 -8.87
N PRO A 45 3.32 5.83 -9.59
CA PRO A 45 4.57 6.26 -8.96
C PRO A 45 4.46 7.65 -8.31
N SER A 46 3.78 8.59 -8.96
CA SER A 46 3.57 9.94 -8.45
C SER A 46 2.57 9.96 -7.28
N LEU A 47 1.52 9.14 -7.34
CA LEU A 47 0.54 9.01 -6.25
C LEU A 47 1.16 8.37 -5.01
N MET A 48 2.05 7.39 -5.20
CA MET A 48 2.80 6.73 -4.13
C MET A 48 3.80 7.65 -3.42
N ALA A 49 4.21 8.76 -4.04
CA ALA A 49 5.03 9.76 -3.37
C ALA A 49 4.27 10.51 -2.26
N LYS A 50 2.92 10.59 -2.37
CA LYS A 50 2.02 11.17 -1.37
C LYS A 50 0.78 10.28 -1.23
N PRO A 51 0.89 9.13 -0.56
CA PRO A 51 -0.25 8.27 -0.33
C PRO A 51 -1.28 9.00 0.55
N GLN A 52 -2.56 8.70 0.34
CA GLN A 52 -3.63 9.28 1.14
C GLN A 52 -3.67 8.65 2.53
N ALA A 53 -3.42 7.34 2.60
CA ALA A 53 -3.29 6.62 3.84
C ALA A 53 -2.28 5.49 3.68
N VAL A 54 -1.67 5.11 4.80
CA VAL A 54 -0.87 3.90 4.93
C VAL A 54 -1.52 3.03 5.97
N LEU A 55 -1.83 1.80 5.58
CA LEU A 55 -2.52 0.82 6.42
C LEU A 55 -1.65 -0.41 6.62
N TRP A 56 -2.00 -1.19 7.61
CA TRP A 56 -1.36 -2.44 7.96
C TRP A 56 -2.36 -3.59 7.88
N ASP A 57 -2.09 -4.54 6.98
CA ASP A 57 -2.81 -5.80 6.94
C ASP A 57 -2.28 -6.71 8.05
N ARG A 58 -3.16 -7.01 9.02
CA ARG A 58 -2.78 -7.83 10.17
C ARG A 58 -2.64 -9.31 9.84
N GLU A 59 -3.40 -9.83 8.88
CA GLU A 59 -3.38 -11.24 8.54
C GLU A 59 -2.11 -11.58 7.74
N ASN A 60 -1.78 -10.71 6.79
CA ASN A 60 -0.68 -10.95 5.87
C ASN A 60 0.65 -10.31 6.31
N HIS A 61 0.63 -9.52 7.39
CA HIS A 61 1.75 -8.71 7.85
C HIS A 61 2.35 -7.83 6.72
N GLN A 62 1.46 -7.14 6.01
CA GLN A 62 1.83 -6.34 4.84
C GLN A 62 1.45 -4.88 5.01
N LEU A 63 2.27 -4.02 4.43
CA LEU A 63 1.94 -2.61 4.28
C LEU A 63 1.03 -2.43 3.07
N LEU A 64 -0.03 -1.64 3.28
CA LEU A 64 -0.98 -1.25 2.27
C LEU A 64 -0.90 0.25 2.08
N TYR A 65 -0.45 0.70 0.92
CA TYR A 65 -0.52 2.12 0.57
C TYR A 65 -1.81 2.38 -0.19
N VAL A 66 -2.58 3.33 0.30
CA VAL A 66 -3.87 3.70 -0.28
C VAL A 66 -3.71 5.00 -1.03
N VAL A 67 -4.02 4.96 -2.32
CA VAL A 67 -4.09 6.17 -3.13
C VAL A 67 -5.50 6.33 -3.70
N ALA A 68 -5.95 7.58 -3.74
CA ALA A 68 -7.21 7.93 -4.37
C ALA A 68 -7.12 7.73 -5.89
N THR A 69 -8.10 7.08 -6.50
CA THR A 69 -8.26 7.17 -7.96
C THR A 69 -8.73 8.58 -8.33
N ARG A 70 -8.44 8.99 -9.56
CA ARG A 70 -8.81 10.33 -10.06
C ARG A 70 -10.33 10.55 -10.10
N ASP A 71 -11.08 9.47 -10.30
CA ASP A 71 -12.55 9.47 -10.25
C ASP A 71 -13.12 9.42 -8.82
N GLY A 72 -12.27 9.24 -7.80
CA GLY A 72 -12.66 9.24 -6.38
C GLY A 72 -13.54 8.06 -5.94
N MET A 73 -14.00 7.23 -6.88
CA MET A 73 -14.92 6.13 -6.62
C MET A 73 -14.21 4.88 -6.07
N ALA A 74 -12.90 4.78 -6.27
CA ALA A 74 -12.12 3.63 -5.83
C ALA A 74 -10.81 4.06 -5.17
N ARG A 75 -10.21 3.12 -4.48
CA ARG A 75 -8.89 3.25 -3.88
C ARG A 75 -7.98 2.24 -4.55
N ILE A 76 -6.79 2.68 -4.95
CA ILE A 76 -5.75 1.76 -5.36
C ILE A 76 -4.98 1.38 -4.11
N VAL A 77 -4.97 0.09 -3.81
CA VAL A 77 -4.21 -0.49 -2.71
C VAL A 77 -2.96 -1.12 -3.29
N VAL A 78 -1.82 -0.59 -2.87
CA VAL A 78 -0.50 -1.10 -3.20
C VAL A 78 -0.01 -1.90 -2.01
N ARG A 79 0.08 -3.23 -2.19
CA ARG A 79 0.60 -4.16 -1.19
C ARG A 79 2.09 -4.29 -1.34
N THR A 80 2.80 -4.09 -0.24
CA THR A 80 4.25 -4.26 -0.20
C THR A 80 4.61 -5.27 0.87
N SER A 81 5.55 -6.15 0.54
CA SER A 81 6.16 -7.06 1.49
C SER A 81 7.61 -6.66 1.72
N GLN A 82 8.03 -6.80 2.97
CA GLN A 82 9.42 -6.64 3.32
C GLN A 82 10.18 -7.85 2.81
N THR A 83 11.13 -7.64 1.90
CA THR A 83 12.03 -8.74 1.54
C THR A 83 13.17 -8.73 2.54
N VAL A 84 13.24 -9.75 3.40
CA VAL A 84 14.34 -9.95 4.35
C VAL A 84 15.55 -10.49 3.58
N GLY A 85 16.21 -9.62 2.82
CA GLY A 85 17.49 -9.91 2.19
C GLY A 85 18.65 -9.73 3.17
N ARG A 86 19.59 -10.68 3.20
CA ARG A 86 20.77 -10.73 4.10
C ARG A 86 21.79 -9.58 3.93
N GLN A 87 21.57 -8.65 3.01
CA GLN A 87 22.46 -7.53 2.74
C GLN A 87 21.66 -6.23 2.79
N ASN A 88 22.33 -5.15 3.17
CA ASN A 88 21.83 -3.81 3.52
C ASN A 88 20.94 -3.09 2.48
N ASP A 89 20.41 -3.77 1.47
CA ASP A 89 19.41 -3.25 0.54
C ASP A 89 18.01 -3.54 1.06
N ARG A 90 17.63 -2.82 2.12
CA ARG A 90 16.24 -2.77 2.59
C ARG A 90 15.42 -2.05 1.53
N ALA A 91 14.88 -2.80 0.57
CA ALA A 91 13.87 -2.37 -0.39
C ALA A 91 12.56 -3.12 -0.12
N ASP A 92 11.44 -2.39 -0.07
CA ASP A 92 10.11 -2.96 -0.02
C ASP A 92 9.80 -3.35 -1.46
N VAL A 93 9.27 -4.56 -1.64
CA VAL A 93 8.94 -5.08 -2.96
C VAL A 93 7.44 -4.99 -3.13
N LEU A 94 7.05 -4.49 -4.30
CA LEU A 94 5.67 -4.50 -4.75
C LEU A 94 5.18 -5.95 -4.88
N VAL A 95 4.18 -6.32 -4.07
CA VAL A 95 3.55 -7.64 -4.12
C VAL A 95 2.35 -7.63 -5.04
N SER A 96 1.48 -6.63 -4.86
CA SER A 96 0.28 -6.48 -5.68
C SER A 96 -0.26 -5.06 -5.69
N VAL A 97 -0.97 -4.74 -6.76
CA VAL A 97 -1.74 -3.51 -6.88
C VAL A 97 -3.16 -3.93 -7.23
N SER A 98 -4.13 -3.49 -6.45
CA SER A 98 -5.53 -3.76 -6.72
C SER A 98 -6.38 -2.51 -6.56
N ARG A 99 -7.47 -2.46 -7.32
CA ARG A 99 -8.47 -1.40 -7.22
C ARG A 99 -9.60 -1.91 -6.34
N VAL A 100 -9.75 -1.32 -5.16
CA VAL A 100 -10.77 -1.70 -4.18
C VAL A 100 -11.78 -0.58 -3.99
N SER A 101 -13.03 -0.94 -3.69
CA SER A 101 -14.03 0.06 -3.29
C SER A 101 -13.68 0.61 -1.91
N ALA A 102 -14.02 1.87 -1.66
CA ALA A 102 -13.77 2.46 -0.35
C ALA A 102 -14.59 1.77 0.76
N GLN A 103 -15.80 1.29 0.44
CA GLN A 103 -16.67 0.54 1.36
C GLN A 103 -16.04 -0.78 1.81
N SER A 104 -15.40 -1.52 0.90
CA SER A 104 -14.70 -2.76 1.24
C SER A 104 -13.52 -2.50 2.18
N LEU A 105 -12.82 -1.38 1.97
CA LEU A 105 -11.69 -0.99 2.81
C LEU A 105 -12.16 -0.56 4.20
N GLU A 106 -13.24 0.21 4.30
CA GLU A 106 -13.86 0.58 5.57
C GLU A 106 -14.36 -0.64 6.34
N ALA A 107 -15.01 -1.59 5.67
CA ALA A 107 -15.45 -2.84 6.29
C ALA A 107 -14.26 -3.62 6.89
N ALA A 108 -13.16 -3.76 6.13
CA ALA A 108 -11.98 -4.46 6.61
C ALA A 108 -11.28 -3.75 7.79
N ILE A 109 -11.35 -2.41 7.84
CA ILE A 109 -10.88 -1.62 8.99
C ILE A 109 -11.82 -1.82 10.18
N ALA A 110 -13.13 -1.77 9.98
CA ALA A 110 -14.14 -1.94 11.03
C ALA A 110 -14.11 -3.35 11.65
N ASP A 111 -13.85 -4.37 10.83
CA ASP A 111 -13.67 -5.75 11.26
C ASP A 111 -12.32 -6.00 11.97
N GLY A 112 -11.43 -4.99 12.02
CA GLY A 112 -10.13 -5.07 12.68
C GLY A 112 -9.10 -5.90 11.92
N MET A 113 -9.35 -6.23 10.64
CA MET A 113 -8.38 -6.91 9.77
C MET A 113 -7.27 -5.94 9.32
N ILE A 114 -7.60 -4.66 9.19
CA ILE A 114 -6.69 -3.61 8.74
C ILE A 114 -6.57 -2.50 9.79
N ASP A 115 -5.34 -2.18 10.17
CA ASP A 115 -5.06 -1.04 11.04
C ASP A 115 -4.62 0.18 10.21
N ILE A 116 -5.14 1.37 10.51
CA ILE A 116 -4.66 2.62 9.92
C ILE A 116 -3.37 3.02 10.64
N LEU A 117 -2.25 3.14 9.91
CA LEU A 117 -0.98 3.62 10.46
C LEU A 117 -0.82 5.12 10.28
N GLU A 118 -1.21 5.65 9.13
CA GLU A 118 -1.11 7.06 8.79
C GLU A 118 -2.20 7.48 7.81
N GLY A 119 -2.64 8.74 7.91
CA GLY A 119 -3.63 9.33 7.02
C GLY A 119 -5.06 8.89 7.32
N HIS A 120 -5.94 9.05 6.35
CA HIS A 120 -7.36 8.69 6.47
C HIS A 120 -7.90 8.10 5.17
N VAL A 121 -8.77 7.12 5.29
CA VAL A 121 -9.57 6.62 4.18
C VAL A 121 -10.94 7.29 4.31
N GLU A 122 -11.20 8.32 3.50
CA GLU A 122 -12.51 8.97 3.44
C GLU A 122 -13.24 8.54 2.18
N VAL A 123 -14.55 8.33 2.22
CA VAL A 123 -15.38 8.27 1.00
C VAL A 123 -15.89 9.68 0.75
N ASN A 124 -15.57 10.28 -0.40
CA ASN A 124 -16.33 11.46 -0.82
C ASN A 124 -17.77 10.99 -1.07
N LYS A 125 -18.67 11.34 -0.15
CA LYS A 125 -20.11 11.16 -0.29
C LYS A 125 -20.68 12.06 -1.37
#